data_AF-A0A2M7XHD8-F1
#
_entry.id   AF-A0A2M7XHD8-F1
#
_cell.length_a   1.000
_cell.length_b   1.000
_cell.length_c   1.000
_cell.angle_alpha   90.00
_cell.angle_beta   90.00
_cell.angle_gamma   90.00
#
_symmetry.space_group_name_H-M   'P 1'
#
loop_
_entity.id
_entity.type
_entity.pdbx_description
1 polymer ?
#
loop_
_entity_poly.entity_id
_entity_poly.type
_entity_poly.pdbx_seq_one_letter_code
_entity_poly.pdbx_strand_id
1 'polypeptide(L)'
;QTTSCHPIAEAFDTAETTDVSIADCVVDQVAHRKQAVIEVIQQTNGSGWIVTNEELNATKTLVKKETNLDISLNSALSVAGLQKAIQHDWMWNGPEAC
;
A
#
# COMPACT_ATOMS: atom_id res chain seq x y z
N GLN A 1 0.47 -2.70 1.38
CA GLN A 1 1.09 -4.02 1.13
C GLN A 1 0.45 -4.64 -0.11
N THR A 2 1.00 -5.72 -0.68
CA THR A 2 0.40 -6.33 -1.88
C THR A 2 -0.49 -7.51 -1.52
N THR A 3 -1.39 -7.86 -2.42
CA THR A 3 -2.25 -9.03 -2.27
C THR A 3 -1.50 -10.35 -2.07
N SER A 4 -0.22 -10.45 -2.45
CA SER A 4 0.59 -11.67 -2.22
C SER A 4 1.31 -11.68 -0.86
N CYS A 5 1.47 -10.54 -0.18
CA CYS A 5 2.15 -10.44 1.12
C CYS A 5 1.66 -9.22 1.90
N HIS A 6 0.75 -9.43 2.86
CA HIS A 6 0.06 -8.36 3.57
C HIS A 6 -0.21 -8.60 5.09
N PRO A 7 0.78 -9.09 5.87
CA PRO A 7 0.56 -9.45 7.29
C PRO A 7 0.24 -8.30 8.26
N ILE A 8 0.22 -7.05 7.80
CA ILE A 8 -0.19 -5.88 8.59
C ILE A 8 -1.48 -5.29 8.00
N ALA A 9 -1.54 -5.13 6.67
CA ALA A 9 -2.70 -4.56 5.99
C ALA A 9 -3.94 -5.47 6.08
N GLU A 10 -3.78 -6.79 6.29
CA GLU A 10 -4.90 -7.70 6.56
C GLU A 10 -5.74 -7.33 7.80
N ALA A 11 -5.18 -6.52 8.72
CA ALA A 11 -5.90 -6.02 9.88
C ALA A 11 -6.86 -4.85 9.56
N PHE A 12 -6.74 -4.25 8.36
CA PHE A 12 -7.42 -3.00 7.97
C PHE A 12 -8.16 -3.10 6.63
N ASP A 13 -7.73 -4.01 5.75
CA ASP A 13 -8.26 -4.19 4.40
C ASP A 13 -8.33 -5.69 4.07
N THR A 14 -9.20 -6.06 3.14
CA THR A 14 -9.39 -7.44 2.69
C THR A 14 -9.32 -7.50 1.18
N ALA A 15 -8.31 -8.19 0.64
CA ALA A 15 -8.21 -8.47 -0.79
C ALA A 15 -7.39 -9.74 -1.01
N GLU A 16 -7.90 -10.63 -1.85
CA GLU A 16 -7.23 -11.88 -2.20
C GLU A 16 -6.99 -11.97 -3.71
N THR A 17 -5.80 -12.43 -4.10
CA THR A 17 -5.50 -12.88 -5.47
C THR A 17 -4.53 -14.05 -5.41
N THR A 18 -4.52 -14.86 -6.47
CA THR A 18 -3.53 -15.92 -6.69
C THR A 18 -2.23 -15.41 -7.32
N ASP A 19 -2.19 -14.14 -7.74
CA ASP A 19 -1.03 -13.57 -8.40
C ASP A 19 0.17 -13.44 -7.45
N VAL A 20 1.36 -13.68 -8.01
CA VAL A 20 2.62 -13.36 -7.36
C VAL A 20 2.89 -11.86 -7.51
N SER A 21 3.32 -11.21 -6.43
CA SER A 21 3.54 -9.78 -6.43
C SER A 21 4.68 -9.38 -7.37
N ILE A 22 4.47 -8.31 -8.12
CA ILE A 22 5.53 -7.68 -8.95
C ILE A 22 6.38 -6.67 -8.16
N ALA A 23 6.05 -6.41 -6.89
CA ALA A 23 6.83 -5.53 -6.02
C ALA A 23 7.81 -6.37 -5.18
N ASP A 24 9.07 -6.39 -5.58
CA ASP A 24 10.08 -7.33 -5.06
C ASP A 24 10.44 -7.13 -3.58
N CYS A 25 10.15 -5.98 -2.97
CA CYS A 25 10.59 -5.68 -1.59
C CYS A 25 9.54 -5.97 -0.50
N VAL A 26 8.31 -6.34 -0.84
CA VAL A 26 7.30 -6.74 0.17
C VAL A 26 7.34 -8.25 0.34
N VAL A 27 8.30 -8.72 1.15
CA VAL A 27 8.56 -10.16 1.37
C VAL A 27 8.49 -10.59 2.83
N ASP A 28 8.31 -9.67 3.78
CA ASP A 28 8.19 -10.03 5.19
C ASP A 28 6.80 -10.62 5.47
N GLN A 29 6.70 -11.95 5.34
CA GLN A 29 5.47 -12.70 5.59
C GLN A 29 5.17 -12.89 7.07
N VAL A 30 6.20 -12.89 7.92
CA VAL A 30 6.03 -13.16 9.36
C VAL A 30 5.70 -11.87 10.09
N ALA A 31 6.34 -10.77 9.70
CA ALA A 31 6.24 -9.47 10.33
C ALA A 31 6.30 -9.58 11.86
N HIS A 32 7.48 -9.93 12.40
CA HIS A 32 7.66 -10.22 13.83
C HIS A 32 7.14 -9.12 14.77
N ARG A 33 7.07 -7.86 14.31
CA ARG A 33 6.56 -6.71 15.06
C ARG A 33 5.12 -6.32 14.68
N LYS A 34 4.40 -7.15 13.91
CA LYS A 34 3.07 -6.82 13.37
C LYS A 34 2.11 -6.36 14.45
N GLN A 35 2.10 -7.04 15.60
CA GLN A 35 1.18 -6.71 16.68
C GLN A 35 1.42 -5.29 17.21
N ALA A 36 2.67 -4.95 17.52
CA ALA A 36 3.03 -3.62 17.99
C ALA A 36 2.76 -2.53 16.92
N VAL A 37 2.98 -2.84 15.64
CA VAL A 37 2.70 -1.90 14.54
C VAL A 37 1.20 -1.69 14.36
N ILE A 38 0.39 -2.76 14.35
CA ILE A 38 -1.08 -2.68 14.26
C ILE A 38 -1.65 -1.87 15.42
N GLU A 39 -1.18 -2.12 16.64
CA GLU A 39 -1.62 -1.38 17.84
C GLU A 39 -1.35 0.13 17.70
N VAL A 40 -0.15 0.51 17.26
CA VAL A 40 0.19 1.93 17.07
C VAL A 40 -0.65 2.54 15.95
N ILE A 41 -0.82 1.86 14.82
CA ILE A 41 -1.66 2.33 13.71
C ILE A 41 -3.07 2.61 14.21
N GLN A 42 -3.68 1.67 14.93
CA GLN A 42 -5.02 1.81 15.51
C GLN A 42 -5.11 2.98 16.50
N GLN A 43 -4.12 3.13 17.39
CA GLN A 43 -4.07 4.24 18.35
C GLN A 43 -3.97 5.60 17.68
N THR A 44 -3.35 5.66 16.50
CA THR A 44 -3.22 6.89 15.70
C THR A 44 -4.36 7.09 14.70
N ASN A 45 -5.40 6.26 14.72
CA ASN A 45 -6.48 6.24 13.72
C ASN A 45 -5.96 6.08 12.27
N GLY A 46 -4.82 5.39 12.12
CA GLY A 46 -4.24 5.01 10.85
C GLY A 46 -4.97 3.80 10.23
N SER A 47 -4.51 3.41 9.04
CA SER A 47 -5.04 2.28 8.27
C SER A 47 -3.93 1.62 7.46
N GLY A 48 -4.26 0.54 6.77
CA GLY A 48 -3.41 -0.15 5.81
C GLY A 48 -4.22 -0.59 4.59
N TRP A 49 -3.57 -0.60 3.43
CA TRP A 49 -4.20 -0.95 2.16
C TRP A 49 -3.50 -2.11 1.48
N ILE A 50 -4.28 -3.02 0.89
CA ILE A 50 -3.81 -4.12 0.05
C ILE A 50 -3.96 -3.72 -1.41
N VAL A 51 -2.87 -3.85 -2.18
CA VAL A 51 -2.78 -3.38 -3.58
C VAL A 51 -2.46 -4.55 -4.51
N THR A 52 -3.14 -4.61 -5.65
CA THR A 52 -2.96 -5.60 -6.72
C THR A 52 -1.84 -5.22 -7.69
N ASN A 53 -1.38 -6.17 -8.51
CA ASN A 53 -0.40 -5.91 -9.56
C ASN A 53 -0.94 -4.97 -10.67
N GLU A 54 -2.25 -5.04 -10.96
CA GLU A 54 -2.90 -4.15 -11.92
C GLU A 54 -2.88 -2.71 -11.42
N GLU A 55 -3.29 -2.48 -10.17
CA GLU A 55 -3.24 -1.17 -9.53
C GLU A 55 -1.82 -0.63 -9.51
N LEU A 56 -0.80 -1.44 -9.17
CA LEU A 56 0.60 -1.00 -9.19
C LEU A 56 1.07 -0.51 -10.57
N ASN A 57 0.72 -1.23 -11.65
CA ASN A 57 1.08 -0.84 -13.00
C ASN A 57 0.33 0.43 -13.44
N ALA A 58 -0.96 0.53 -13.09
CA ALA A 58 -1.76 1.71 -13.35
C ALA A 58 -1.19 2.93 -12.61
N THR A 59 -0.82 2.79 -11.33
CA THR A 59 -0.19 3.84 -10.52
C THR A 59 1.16 4.27 -11.10
N LYS A 60 2.02 3.32 -11.47
CA LYS A 60 3.32 3.65 -12.10
C LYS A 60 3.12 4.45 -13.39
N THR A 61 2.15 4.04 -14.22
CA THR A 61 1.80 4.74 -15.46
C THR A 61 1.28 6.15 -15.18
N LEU A 62 0.41 6.29 -14.18
CA LEU A 62 -0.14 7.58 -13.75
C LEU A 62 0.95 8.53 -13.27
N VAL A 63 1.85 8.08 -12.39
CA VAL A 63 2.95 8.91 -11.88
C VAL A 63 3.84 9.35 -13.03
N LYS A 64 4.17 8.45 -13.95
CA LYS A 64 4.97 8.80 -15.13
C LYS A 64 4.27 9.83 -16.02
N LYS A 65 2.96 9.69 -16.23
CA LYS A 65 2.16 10.61 -17.04
C LYS A 65 2.06 12.01 -16.43
N GLU A 66 1.79 12.12 -15.13
CA GLU A 66 1.49 13.39 -14.49
C GLU A 66 2.74 14.13 -13.97
N THR A 67 3.83 13.40 -13.69
CA THR A 67 5.05 13.98 -13.07
C THR A 67 6.32 13.77 -13.90
N ASN A 68 6.25 12.96 -14.96
CA ASN A 68 7.39 12.49 -15.75
C ASN A 68 8.44 11.68 -14.95
N LEU A 69 8.13 11.28 -13.71
CA LEU A 69 8.99 10.42 -12.91
C LEU A 69 8.79 8.94 -13.27
N ASP A 70 9.90 8.22 -13.47
CA ASP A 70 9.86 6.75 -13.55
C ASP A 70 10.16 6.21 -12.15
N ILE A 71 9.19 5.51 -11.57
CA ILE A 71 9.27 4.99 -10.21
C ILE A 71 9.33 3.47 -10.20
N SER A 72 9.94 2.92 -9.16
CA SER A 72 9.92 1.47 -8.92
C SER A 72 8.51 1.01 -8.49
N LEU A 73 8.22 -0.29 -8.62
CA LEU A 73 6.97 -0.86 -8.14
C LEU A 73 6.84 -0.77 -6.61
N ASN A 74 7.97 -0.77 -5.88
CA ASN A 74 7.98 -0.54 -4.44
C ASN A 74 7.59 0.90 -4.10
N SER A 75 8.09 1.87 -4.86
CA SER A 75 7.68 3.26 -4.70
C SER A 75 6.21 3.45 -5.07
N ALA A 76 5.72 2.74 -6.09
CA ALA A 76 4.32 2.81 -6.51
C ALA A 76 3.34 2.34 -5.43
N LEU A 77 3.75 1.50 -4.47
CA LEU A 77 2.90 1.08 -3.35
C LEU A 77 2.41 2.25 -2.49
N SER A 78 3.26 3.23 -2.22
CA SER A 78 2.89 4.41 -1.43
C SER A 78 1.76 5.19 -2.11
N VAL A 79 1.91 5.45 -3.41
CA VAL A 79 0.94 6.19 -4.21
C VAL A 79 -0.34 5.38 -4.40
N ALA A 80 -0.25 4.08 -4.65
CA ALA A 80 -1.42 3.22 -4.81
C ALA A 80 -2.22 3.11 -3.49
N GLY A 81 -1.54 3.00 -2.36
CA GLY A 81 -2.16 3.07 -1.04
C GLY A 81 -2.86 4.41 -0.80
N LEU A 82 -2.26 5.52 -1.22
CA LEU A 82 -2.88 6.84 -1.17
C LEU A 82 -4.12 6.94 -2.07
N GLN A 83 -4.08 6.34 -3.26
CA GLN A 83 -5.25 6.30 -4.13
C GLN A 83 -6.42 5.54 -3.48
N LYS A 84 -6.15 4.41 -2.82
CA LYS A 84 -7.18 3.70 -2.04
C LYS A 84 -7.67 4.52 -0.85
N ALA A 85 -6.78 5.20 -0.13
CA ALA A 85 -7.16 6.14 0.92
C ALA A 85 -8.21 7.17 0.43
N ILE A 86 -7.95 7.80 -0.72
CA ILE A 86 -8.88 8.78 -1.33
C ILE A 86 -10.21 8.13 -1.69
N GLN A 87 -10.19 6.92 -2.27
CA GLN A 87 -11.40 6.18 -2.64
C GLN A 87 -12.27 5.79 -1.44
N HIS A 88 -11.67 5.70 -0.26
CA HIS A 88 -12.34 5.41 1.01
C HIS A 88 -12.62 6.69 1.84
N ASP A 89 -12.71 7.84 1.18
CA ASP A 89 -13.03 9.15 1.77
C ASP A 89 -12.07 9.58 2.89
N TRP A 90 -10.83 9.06 2.88
CA TRP A 90 -9.85 9.41 3.88
C TRP A 90 -9.33 10.82 3.62
N MET A 91 -9.34 11.65 4.66
CA MET A 91 -8.94 13.06 4.58
C MET A 91 -7.72 13.32 5.45
N TRP A 92 -6.81 14.13 4.94
CA TRP A 92 -5.63 14.59 5.67
C TRP A 92 -5.33 16.05 5.33
N ASN A 93 -4.50 16.68 6.16
CA ASN A 93 -4.11 18.07 5.99
C ASN A 93 -2.59 18.17 5.86
N GLY A 94 -2.13 18.62 4.69
CA GLY A 94 -0.70 18.83 4.42
C GLY A 94 -0.05 17.72 3.60
N PRO A 95 1.29 17.69 3.55
CA PRO A 95 2.03 16.67 2.81
C PRO A 95 1.98 15.31 3.52
N GLU A 96 1.83 14.25 2.74
CA GLU A 96 1.85 12.87 3.21
C GLU A 96 3.16 12.17 2.86
N ALA A 97 3.63 11.30 3.75
CA ALA A 97 4.78 10.43 3.53
C ALA A 97 4.40 8.99 3.90
N CYS A 98 4.63 8.05 2.99
CA CYS A 98 4.27 6.64 3.15
C CYS A 98 5.47 5.72 2.94
#